data_AF-H6D5E3-F1
#
_entry.id   AF-H6D5E3-F1
#
_cell.length_a   1.000
_cell.length_b   1.000
_cell.length_c   1.000
_cell.angle_alpha   90.00
_cell.angle_beta   90.00
_cell.angle_gamma   90.00
#
_symmetry.space_group_name_H-M   'P 1'
#
loop_
_entity.id
_entity.type
_entity.pdbx_description
1 polymer ?
#
loop_
_entity_poly.entity_id
_entity_poly.type
_entity_poly.pdbx_seq_one_letter_code
_entity_poly.pdbx_strand_id
1 'polypeptide(L)'
;NLKCKRAKFRGSPKALVTKVIREILLPAWVITQGMVTSLVFIYEKLLLVADMWVIADLSHPYSKAECKQAIKNKDVKEQRVDGSSNSRNLDFVRCTLVAGKPVLGRKIHSHSDNSIIANNMFKRFMHTTRSYLDPWFVTGLTEAEGSFTLGFFKSDNYKMGYQIQAIFKITLHKKDYDLLCQIQDYFGTGKITKHGETTLQYTVKSLKGLESIISHFDKYPLLSQKWADYKLFKDGILLIKNKEHLSKEGFIKTLSIKATMNLGLSDEFKLSFPDIKPVSRPLVSNKDIIDPNWIAGLASGDGCFHISIRNSSTTKTGKAVVLKFHIVQHSRDFELMEMLISTLGCGRIELLLKQSAVYYVVVKFQDIFEKLIPLFEEYPIKGIKALDYQDFKKVANLMYNKEHLTEEGLSKIKLIKSNMGALLLFRKF
;
A
#
# COMPACT_ATOMS: atom_id res chain seq x y z
N ASN A 1 9.96 18.09 -71.18
CA ASN A 1 9.43 16.90 -71.87
C ASN A 1 9.28 15.72 -70.92
N LEU A 2 8.01 15.34 -70.69
CA LEU A 2 7.46 13.98 -70.52
C LEU A 2 8.01 13.00 -69.45
N LYS A 3 7.25 12.93 -68.35
CA LYS A 3 6.72 11.76 -67.61
C LYS A 3 7.46 10.40 -67.67
N CYS A 4 7.70 9.82 -66.48
CA CYS A 4 7.26 8.45 -66.20
C CYS A 4 6.66 8.28 -64.80
N LYS A 5 5.74 7.31 -64.72
CA LYS A 5 4.59 7.11 -63.82
C LYS A 5 4.93 6.61 -62.41
N ARG A 6 4.08 7.02 -61.45
CA ARG A 6 3.86 6.40 -60.12
C ARG A 6 3.86 4.87 -60.17
N ALA A 7 4.67 4.24 -59.33
CA ALA A 7 4.43 2.90 -58.81
C ALA A 7 3.83 3.00 -57.39
N LYS A 8 2.70 2.33 -57.17
CA LYS A 8 2.04 2.17 -55.87
C LYS A 8 2.85 1.19 -55.02
N PHE A 9 3.43 1.64 -53.91
CA PHE A 9 3.78 0.76 -52.81
C PHE A 9 2.64 0.76 -51.79
N ARG A 10 2.05 -0.41 -51.57
CA ARG A 10 1.12 -0.70 -50.48
C ARG A 10 1.95 -1.16 -49.28
N GLY A 11 1.75 -0.56 -48.11
CA GLY A 11 2.30 -1.02 -46.84
C GLY A 11 3.36 -0.08 -46.26
N SER A 12 3.10 0.41 -45.04
CA SER A 12 3.93 1.33 -44.27
C SER A 12 5.20 0.67 -43.69
N PRO A 13 6.30 1.43 -43.53
CA PRO A 13 7.50 0.97 -42.82
C PRO A 13 7.17 0.75 -41.34
N LYS A 14 7.41 -0.46 -40.83
CA LYS A 14 7.20 -0.80 -39.41
C LYS A 14 8.44 -0.43 -38.60
N ALA A 15 8.20 0.30 -37.53
CA ALA A 15 9.18 0.74 -36.54
C ALA A 15 9.93 -0.41 -35.85
N LEU A 16 11.14 -0.10 -35.38
CA LEU A 16 11.89 -0.84 -34.38
C LEU A 16 11.16 -0.75 -33.03
N VAL A 17 10.66 -1.87 -32.51
CA VAL A 17 10.17 -2.00 -31.13
C VAL A 17 10.60 -3.37 -30.61
N THR A 18 11.59 -3.39 -29.73
CA THR A 18 11.90 -4.56 -28.90
C THR A 18 10.91 -4.61 -27.75
N LYS A 19 10.10 -5.68 -27.74
CA LYS A 19 9.12 -6.01 -26.71
C LYS A 19 9.85 -6.74 -25.57
N VAL A 20 9.87 -6.14 -24.37
CA VAL A 20 10.26 -6.83 -23.13
C VAL A 20 9.04 -7.54 -22.57
N ILE A 21 9.21 -8.84 -22.29
CA ILE A 21 8.21 -9.80 -21.83
C ILE A 21 8.50 -10.12 -20.36
N ARG A 22 7.45 -10.09 -19.53
CA ARG A 22 7.23 -10.78 -18.23
C ARG A 22 8.45 -11.46 -17.57
N GLU A 23 8.73 -11.11 -16.31
CA GLU A 23 9.30 -12.08 -15.36
C GLU A 23 8.17 -12.77 -14.57
N ILE A 24 8.20 -14.10 -14.67
CA ILE A 24 7.47 -15.07 -13.87
C ILE A 24 8.52 -15.68 -12.93
N LEU A 25 8.26 -15.66 -11.62
CA LEU A 25 9.00 -16.47 -10.64
C LEU A 25 8.75 -17.96 -10.92
N LEU A 26 9.81 -18.76 -11.02
CA LEU A 26 9.72 -20.23 -10.94
C LEU A 26 10.65 -20.78 -9.85
N PRO A 27 10.17 -21.73 -9.03
CA PRO A 27 10.94 -22.38 -7.97
C PRO A 27 11.94 -23.39 -8.54
N ALA A 28 13.14 -23.43 -7.96
CA ALA A 28 14.13 -24.48 -8.23
C ALA A 28 13.98 -25.62 -7.21
N TRP A 29 13.70 -26.83 -7.72
CA TRP A 29 13.87 -28.06 -6.96
C TRP A 29 15.29 -28.56 -7.17
N VAL A 30 16.03 -28.74 -6.07
CA VAL A 30 17.29 -29.48 -6.10
C VAL A 30 16.93 -30.96 -6.19
N ILE A 31 17.23 -31.57 -7.34
CA ILE A 31 17.26 -33.03 -7.49
C ILE A 31 18.73 -33.40 -7.64
N THR A 32 19.24 -34.12 -6.64
CA THR A 32 20.61 -34.63 -6.54
C THR A 32 20.90 -35.62 -7.67
N GLN A 33 21.83 -35.31 -8.58
CA GLN A 33 22.80 -36.26 -9.15
C GLN A 33 24.00 -35.49 -9.73
N GLY A 34 25.01 -35.25 -8.90
CA GLY A 34 26.28 -34.62 -9.31
C GLY A 34 27.06 -34.17 -8.07
N MET A 35 28.34 -34.50 -8.02
CA MET A 35 29.21 -34.19 -6.88
C MET A 35 29.91 -32.85 -7.09
N VAL A 36 29.66 -31.88 -6.20
CA VAL A 36 30.41 -30.61 -6.16
C VAL A 36 31.77 -30.91 -5.53
N THR A 37 32.85 -30.80 -6.30
CA THR A 37 34.20 -31.20 -5.85
C THR A 37 35.03 -30.07 -5.25
N SER A 38 34.68 -28.80 -5.48
CA SER A 38 35.17 -27.66 -4.68
C SER A 38 34.36 -26.39 -4.95
N LEU A 39 34.40 -25.45 -4.00
CA LEU A 39 33.88 -24.09 -4.13
C LEU A 39 35.06 -23.15 -3.81
N VAL A 40 35.45 -22.28 -4.73
CA VAL A 40 36.53 -21.31 -4.51
C VAL A 40 35.97 -19.90 -4.71
N PHE A 41 36.11 -19.06 -3.68
CA PHE A 41 35.76 -17.65 -3.72
C PHE A 41 37.01 -16.82 -4.04
N ILE A 42 36.93 -15.91 -5.00
CA ILE A 42 37.99 -14.95 -5.28
C ILE A 42 37.51 -13.57 -4.83
N TYR A 43 38.30 -12.95 -3.95
CA TYR A 43 38.17 -11.55 -3.52
C TYR A 43 39.41 -10.79 -4.00
N GLU A 44 39.22 -9.63 -4.64
CA GLU A 44 40.22 -8.56 -4.57
C GLU A 44 39.58 -7.22 -4.22
N LYS A 45 40.38 -6.41 -3.52
CA LYS A 45 40.03 -5.45 -2.47
C LYS A 45 39.62 -4.06 -2.99
N LEU A 46 38.48 -3.54 -2.50
CA LEU A 46 38.41 -2.33 -1.65
C LEU A 46 36.96 -2.10 -1.17
N LEU A 47 36.84 -1.73 0.10
CA LEU A 47 35.63 -1.80 0.93
C LEU A 47 34.43 -0.99 0.40
N LEU A 48 33.29 -1.66 0.22
CA LEU A 48 31.96 -1.36 0.81
C LEU A 48 30.96 -2.38 0.24
N VAL A 49 30.21 -3.01 1.14
CA VAL A 49 29.42 -4.23 0.88
C VAL A 49 28.26 -3.94 -0.08
N ALA A 50 28.35 -4.47 -1.30
CA ALA A 50 27.27 -4.61 -2.27
C ALA A 50 27.35 -5.99 -2.93
N ASP A 51 26.18 -6.54 -3.22
CA ASP A 51 25.86 -7.91 -3.62
C ASP A 51 26.64 -8.45 -4.83
N MET A 52 26.97 -9.75 -4.83
CA MET A 52 27.62 -10.45 -5.94
C MET A 52 26.78 -11.64 -6.41
N TRP A 53 26.56 -11.74 -7.72
CA TRP A 53 25.87 -12.84 -8.42
C TRP A 53 26.87 -13.78 -9.12
N VAL A 54 26.51 -15.06 -9.26
CA VAL A 54 27.33 -16.12 -9.90
C VAL A 54 26.81 -16.42 -11.32
N ILE A 55 27.72 -16.61 -12.28
CA ILE A 55 27.45 -17.10 -13.65
C ILE A 55 27.87 -18.57 -13.77
N ALA A 56 27.08 -19.39 -14.46
CA ALA A 56 27.49 -20.70 -14.96
C ALA A 56 27.31 -20.73 -16.50
N ASP A 57 28.38 -21.07 -17.21
CA ASP A 57 28.38 -21.33 -18.66
C ASP A 57 28.43 -22.85 -18.89
N LEU A 58 27.62 -23.34 -19.82
CA LEU A 58 27.62 -24.72 -20.28
C LEU A 58 27.69 -24.70 -21.81
N SER A 59 28.90 -24.74 -22.34
CA SER A 59 29.15 -25.23 -23.69
C SER A 59 29.64 -26.67 -23.62
N HIS A 60 28.99 -27.61 -24.30
CA HIS A 60 29.73 -28.74 -24.85
C HIS A 60 29.13 -29.27 -26.19
N PRO A 61 30.00 -29.70 -27.13
CA PRO A 61 29.62 -30.10 -28.50
C PRO A 61 29.42 -31.63 -28.64
N TYR A 62 28.66 -32.03 -29.68
CA TYR A 62 28.70 -33.28 -30.52
C TYR A 62 29.11 -34.64 -29.87
N SER A 63 28.46 -35.81 -30.10
CA SER A 63 27.95 -36.41 -31.33
C SER A 63 27.22 -37.78 -31.10
N LYS A 64 26.36 -38.15 -32.08
CA LYS A 64 25.94 -39.48 -32.64
C LYS A 64 25.57 -40.69 -31.74
N ALA A 65 24.38 -41.27 -31.97
CA ALA A 65 24.13 -42.45 -32.84
C ALA A 65 22.64 -42.92 -32.90
N GLU A 66 22.13 -43.16 -34.13
CA GLU A 66 21.18 -44.19 -34.69
C GLU A 66 20.00 -44.80 -33.88
N CYS A 67 18.87 -45.31 -34.43
CA CYS A 67 18.13 -45.27 -35.72
C CYS A 67 16.82 -46.11 -35.58
N LYS A 68 15.82 -45.91 -36.49
CA LYS A 68 14.64 -46.77 -36.87
C LYS A 68 13.36 -46.66 -36.01
N GLN A 69 12.10 -46.73 -36.51
CA GLN A 69 11.48 -46.83 -37.86
C GLN A 69 9.98 -46.47 -37.75
N ALA A 70 9.34 -46.15 -38.88
CA ALA A 70 7.97 -45.65 -39.06
C ALA A 70 6.89 -46.72 -39.29
N ILE A 71 5.60 -46.41 -38.96
CA ILE A 71 4.35 -46.91 -39.60
C ILE A 71 3.25 -45.83 -39.36
N LYS A 72 2.68 -45.07 -40.30
CA LYS A 72 1.77 -45.27 -41.48
C LYS A 72 0.24 -45.32 -41.19
N ASN A 73 -0.48 -44.40 -41.84
CA ASN A 73 -1.87 -44.46 -42.37
C ASN A 73 -3.05 -44.34 -41.37
N LYS A 74 -4.25 -43.80 -41.66
CA LYS A 74 -4.96 -43.39 -42.90
C LYS A 74 -6.25 -42.60 -42.53
N ASP A 75 -6.61 -41.58 -43.31
CA ASP A 75 -7.94 -41.27 -43.90
C ASP A 75 -9.27 -41.18 -43.08
N VAL A 76 -9.91 -39.99 -43.20
CA VAL A 76 -11.26 -39.73 -43.75
C VAL A 76 -12.49 -39.35 -42.85
N LYS A 77 -13.07 -38.19 -43.24
CA LYS A 77 -14.46 -37.64 -43.25
C LYS A 77 -15.25 -37.27 -41.98
N GLU A 78 -15.51 -35.95 -41.90
CA GLU A 78 -16.80 -35.25 -41.89
C GLU A 78 -18.06 -36.00 -41.41
N GLN A 79 -18.62 -35.57 -40.27
CA GLN A 79 -20.01 -35.80 -39.90
C GLN A 79 -20.61 -34.54 -39.29
N ARG A 80 -21.62 -33.98 -39.98
CA ARG A 80 -22.56 -32.99 -39.44
C ARG A 80 -23.67 -33.73 -38.70
N VAL A 81 -24.06 -33.25 -37.52
CA VAL A 81 -25.38 -33.52 -36.94
C VAL A 81 -25.87 -32.22 -36.30
N ASP A 82 -26.94 -31.67 -36.86
CA ASP A 82 -27.81 -30.69 -36.21
C ASP A 82 -28.75 -31.43 -35.24
N GLY A 83 -28.96 -30.87 -34.05
CA GLY A 83 -29.90 -31.39 -33.07
C GLY A 83 -30.15 -30.37 -31.96
N SER A 84 -31.33 -29.76 -31.99
CA SER A 84 -31.77 -28.70 -31.09
C SER A 84 -32.00 -29.19 -29.66
N SER A 85 -31.67 -28.35 -28.67
CA SER A 85 -32.33 -28.41 -27.35
C SER A 85 -32.72 -27.01 -26.88
N ASN A 86 -34.02 -26.77 -26.78
CA ASN A 86 -34.62 -25.62 -26.13
C ASN A 86 -34.49 -25.77 -24.60
N SER A 87 -33.68 -24.95 -23.92
CA SER A 87 -34.02 -24.41 -22.59
C SER A 87 -33.06 -23.31 -22.12
N ARG A 88 -33.61 -22.08 -22.14
CA ARG A 88 -33.62 -21.04 -21.09
C ARG A 88 -32.29 -20.59 -20.43
N ASN A 89 -31.96 -19.32 -20.69
CA ASN A 89 -31.23 -18.35 -19.85
C ASN A 89 -29.81 -18.70 -19.37
N LEU A 90 -28.84 -18.59 -20.30
CA LEU A 90 -27.45 -18.27 -20.00
C LEU A 90 -26.91 -17.36 -21.12
N ASP A 91 -26.46 -16.15 -20.78
CA ASP A 91 -25.74 -15.26 -21.70
C ASP A 91 -24.35 -15.84 -22.01
N PHE A 92 -24.23 -16.61 -23.09
CA PHE A 92 -22.94 -16.93 -23.71
C PHE A 92 -22.82 -16.21 -25.05
N VAL A 93 -21.77 -15.40 -25.17
CA VAL A 93 -21.35 -14.75 -26.43
C VAL A 93 -20.84 -15.82 -27.40
N ARG A 94 -21.44 -15.91 -28.58
CA ARG A 94 -20.90 -16.64 -29.74
C ARG A 94 -19.68 -15.90 -30.29
N CYS A 95 -18.54 -16.57 -30.42
CA CYS A 95 -17.40 -16.09 -31.20
C CYS A 95 -17.08 -17.07 -32.33
N THR A 96 -17.26 -16.64 -33.58
CA THR A 96 -16.76 -17.33 -34.77
C THR A 96 -15.29 -16.96 -34.96
N LEU A 97 -14.38 -17.94 -34.94
CA LEU A 97 -12.96 -17.73 -35.21
C LEU A 97 -12.74 -17.46 -36.71
N VAL A 98 -12.21 -16.29 -37.05
CA VAL A 98 -11.61 -16.02 -38.36
C VAL A 98 -10.17 -15.60 -38.13
N ALA A 99 -9.23 -16.31 -38.76
CA ALA A 99 -7.80 -16.05 -38.62
C ALA A 99 -7.42 -14.65 -39.15
N GLY A 100 -6.65 -13.89 -38.36
CA GLY A 100 -5.75 -12.87 -38.90
C GLY A 100 -6.18 -11.39 -38.88
N LYS A 101 -7.14 -10.94 -38.05
CA LYS A 101 -7.36 -9.49 -37.81
C LYS A 101 -7.63 -9.16 -36.33
N PRO A 102 -7.15 -8.01 -35.80
CA PRO A 102 -7.49 -7.54 -34.46
C PRO A 102 -8.94 -7.03 -34.41
N VAL A 103 -9.69 -7.44 -33.39
CA VAL A 103 -11.05 -6.96 -33.11
C VAL A 103 -10.96 -5.68 -32.28
N LEU A 104 -11.36 -4.55 -32.86
CA LEU A 104 -11.61 -3.30 -32.14
C LEU A 104 -12.99 -3.39 -31.48
N GLY A 105 -13.02 -3.65 -30.17
CA GLY A 105 -14.25 -3.50 -29.39
C GLY A 105 -14.62 -2.03 -29.24
N ARG A 106 -15.74 -1.61 -29.86
CA ARG A 106 -16.37 -0.31 -29.54
C ARG A 106 -17.00 -0.42 -28.16
N LYS A 107 -16.53 0.39 -27.21
CA LYS A 107 -17.25 0.62 -25.95
C LYS A 107 -18.44 1.53 -26.27
N ILE A 108 -19.65 1.01 -26.17
CA ILE A 108 -20.86 1.82 -26.26
C ILE A 108 -20.89 2.69 -25.00
N HIS A 109 -20.85 4.01 -25.19
CA HIS A 109 -21.16 4.96 -24.13
C HIS A 109 -22.65 4.83 -23.82
N SER A 110 -23.00 4.29 -22.65
CA SER A 110 -24.31 4.55 -22.08
C SER A 110 -24.29 5.99 -21.57
N HIS A 111 -24.87 6.91 -22.35
CA HIS A 111 -25.38 8.15 -21.80
C HIS A 111 -26.47 7.77 -20.77
N SER A 112 -26.14 7.89 -19.49
CA SER A 112 -27.14 8.17 -18.47
C SER A 112 -26.68 9.40 -17.70
N ASP A 113 -27.19 10.54 -18.15
CA ASP A 113 -27.34 11.72 -17.32
C ASP A 113 -28.16 11.33 -16.10
N ASN A 114 -27.47 11.06 -14.99
CA ASN A 114 -28.07 11.00 -13.65
C ASN A 114 -27.04 11.33 -12.55
N SER A 115 -26.00 12.11 -12.87
CA SER A 115 -25.01 12.61 -11.91
C SER A 115 -25.53 13.76 -11.01
N ILE A 116 -26.80 14.15 -11.15
CA ILE A 116 -27.39 15.28 -10.40
C ILE A 116 -28.46 14.83 -9.38
N ILE A 117 -29.03 13.62 -9.50
CA ILE A 117 -30.16 13.20 -8.63
C ILE A 117 -29.73 12.40 -7.38
N ALA A 118 -28.52 11.83 -7.35
CA ALA A 118 -28.04 11.09 -6.17
C ALA A 118 -27.54 11.99 -5.01
N ASN A 119 -27.25 13.27 -5.27
CA ASN A 119 -26.71 14.18 -4.24
C ASN A 119 -27.75 14.70 -3.25
N ASN A 120 -29.04 14.57 -3.53
CA ASN A 120 -30.10 15.11 -2.68
C ASN A 120 -30.81 14.05 -1.82
N MET A 121 -30.63 12.75 -2.09
CA MET A 121 -31.35 11.69 -1.37
C MET A 121 -30.60 11.15 -0.12
N PHE A 122 -29.32 11.47 0.05
CA PHE A 122 -28.53 11.09 1.23
C PHE A 122 -28.39 12.20 2.29
N LYS A 123 -29.08 13.34 2.11
CA LYS A 123 -28.94 14.51 3.00
C LYS A 123 -29.99 14.61 4.11
N ARG A 124 -30.82 13.58 4.33
CA ARG A 124 -31.81 13.60 5.41
C ARG A 124 -31.60 12.42 6.35
N PHE A 125 -31.48 12.79 7.63
CA PHE A 125 -31.31 11.96 8.82
C PHE A 125 -29.91 11.38 9.08
N MET A 126 -28.99 12.27 9.44
CA MET A 126 -28.12 12.02 10.58
C MET A 126 -28.17 13.28 11.44
N HIS A 127 -28.69 13.17 12.65
CA HIS A 127 -28.47 14.17 13.69
C HIS A 127 -26.96 14.20 13.96
N THR A 128 -26.25 15.12 13.30
CA THR A 128 -24.82 15.29 13.48
C THR A 128 -24.60 16.08 14.76
N THR A 129 -24.43 15.39 15.87
CA THR A 129 -23.48 15.90 16.85
C THR A 129 -22.17 16.09 16.09
N ARG A 130 -21.70 17.35 15.96
CA ARG A 130 -20.39 17.64 15.36
C ARG A 130 -19.33 16.99 16.24
N SER A 131 -18.99 15.73 15.94
CA SER A 131 -17.83 15.05 16.50
C SER A 131 -16.60 15.73 15.92
N TYR A 132 -16.03 16.68 16.66
CA TYR A 132 -14.74 17.28 16.31
C TYR A 132 -13.66 16.21 16.46
N LEU A 133 -12.83 16.01 15.43
CA LEU A 133 -11.66 15.12 15.57
C LEU A 133 -10.69 15.78 16.55
N ASP A 134 -10.22 15.00 17.51
CA ASP A 134 -9.15 15.45 18.39
C ASP A 134 -7.86 15.71 17.58
N PRO A 135 -7.14 16.83 17.82
CA PRO A 135 -5.91 17.14 17.10
C PRO A 135 -4.81 16.07 17.22
N TRP A 136 -4.67 15.43 18.38
CA TRP A 136 -3.72 14.35 18.57
C TRP A 136 -4.16 13.09 17.84
N PHE A 137 -5.46 12.81 17.77
CA PHE A 137 -5.99 11.75 16.90
C PHE A 137 -5.61 11.97 15.43
N VAL A 138 -5.81 13.19 14.90
CA VAL A 138 -5.44 13.54 13.52
C VAL A 138 -3.93 13.36 13.30
N THR A 139 -3.12 13.70 14.30
CA THR A 139 -1.67 13.53 14.27
C THR A 139 -1.28 12.06 14.23
N GLY A 140 -1.83 11.22 15.12
CA GLY A 140 -1.58 9.79 15.13
C GLY A 140 -2.05 9.08 13.86
N LEU A 141 -3.21 9.46 13.31
CA LEU A 141 -3.67 8.91 12.04
C LEU A 141 -2.75 9.32 10.88
N THR A 142 -2.22 10.53 10.91
CA THR A 142 -1.23 10.99 9.92
C THR A 142 0.08 10.22 10.06
N GLU A 143 0.46 9.79 11.27
CA GLU A 143 1.62 8.92 11.49
C GLU A 143 1.49 7.55 10.84
N ALA A 144 0.28 7.01 10.79
CA ALA A 144 0.03 5.79 10.03
C ALA A 144 -0.08 6.08 8.51
N GLU A 145 -1.05 6.90 8.11
CA GLU A 145 -1.55 6.92 6.72
C GLU A 145 -1.22 8.21 5.94
N GLY A 146 -0.59 9.17 6.62
CA GLY A 146 -0.23 10.48 6.07
C GLY A 146 1.06 10.49 5.25
N SER A 147 1.13 11.41 4.28
CA SER A 147 2.32 11.64 3.46
C SER A 147 2.51 13.12 3.12
N PHE A 148 3.75 13.59 3.25
CA PHE A 148 4.20 14.91 2.85
C PHE A 148 5.07 14.79 1.59
N THR A 149 4.72 15.49 0.51
CA THR A 149 5.40 15.34 -0.79
C THR A 149 5.73 16.69 -1.41
N LEU A 150 6.97 16.87 -1.86
CA LEU A 150 7.32 17.89 -2.87
C LEU A 150 7.34 17.23 -4.25
N GLY A 151 6.37 17.56 -5.10
CA GLY A 151 6.24 17.04 -6.46
C GLY A 151 6.93 17.94 -7.48
N PHE A 152 7.65 17.34 -8.41
CA PHE A 152 8.26 18.00 -9.57
C PHE A 152 7.61 17.42 -10.82
N PHE A 153 6.66 18.15 -11.39
CA PHE A 153 5.86 17.69 -12.53
C PHE A 153 6.38 18.36 -13.81
N LYS A 154 6.76 17.58 -14.82
CA LYS A 154 7.24 18.12 -16.10
C LYS A 154 6.21 19.07 -16.70
N SER A 155 6.65 20.26 -17.09
CA SER A 155 5.80 21.25 -17.73
C SER A 155 6.66 22.28 -18.47
N ASP A 156 6.42 22.40 -19.77
CA ASP A 156 7.14 23.33 -20.65
C ASP A 156 6.79 24.80 -20.38
N ASN A 157 5.74 25.06 -19.58
CA ASN A 157 5.32 26.39 -19.18
C ASN A 157 6.24 27.03 -18.12
N TYR A 158 7.20 26.28 -17.57
CA TYR A 158 8.08 26.73 -16.50
C TYR A 158 9.52 26.80 -17.00
N LYS A 159 10.26 27.85 -16.61
CA LYS A 159 11.65 28.09 -17.06
C LYS A 159 12.58 26.90 -16.84
N MET A 160 12.39 26.17 -15.74
CA MET A 160 13.20 25.00 -15.39
C MET A 160 12.61 23.69 -15.92
N GLY A 161 11.52 23.72 -16.70
CA GLY A 161 10.84 22.53 -17.24
C GLY A 161 9.98 21.76 -16.24
N TYR A 162 9.82 22.26 -15.01
CA TYR A 162 9.07 21.60 -13.95
C TYR A 162 8.17 22.58 -13.20
N GLN A 163 6.93 22.15 -12.97
CA GLN A 163 6.06 22.69 -11.94
C GLN A 163 6.38 22.03 -10.60
N ILE A 164 6.78 22.83 -9.62
CA ILE A 164 6.98 22.39 -8.24
C ILE A 164 5.68 22.57 -7.47
N GLN A 165 5.23 21.53 -6.75
CA GLN A 165 4.02 21.58 -5.92
C GLN A 165 4.21 20.80 -4.62
N ALA A 166 3.91 21.45 -3.50
CA ALA A 166 3.77 20.80 -2.20
C ALA A 166 2.40 20.13 -2.06
N ILE A 167 2.37 18.90 -1.57
CA ILE A 167 1.16 18.09 -1.43
C ILE A 167 1.18 17.35 -0.09
N PHE A 168 0.16 17.58 0.73
CA PHE A 168 -0.18 16.72 1.88
C PHE A 168 -1.28 15.74 1.48
N LYS A 169 -1.16 14.48 1.93
CA LYS A 169 -2.08 13.40 1.55
C LYS A 169 -2.38 12.50 2.74
N ILE A 170 -3.62 12.00 2.82
CA ILE A 170 -4.00 10.82 3.59
C ILE A 170 -4.75 9.88 2.66
N THR A 171 -4.33 8.62 2.57
CA THR A 171 -4.95 7.62 1.68
C THR A 171 -5.57 6.53 2.52
N LEU A 172 -6.88 6.31 2.40
CA LEU A 172 -7.60 5.26 3.13
C LEU A 172 -8.44 4.40 2.17
N HIS A 173 -8.90 3.24 2.63
CA HIS A 173 -9.85 2.44 1.86
C HIS A 173 -11.18 3.19 1.69
N LYS A 174 -11.92 2.94 0.60
CA LYS A 174 -13.21 3.60 0.31
C LYS A 174 -14.28 3.42 1.39
N LYS A 175 -14.12 2.42 2.26
CA LYS A 175 -15.00 2.18 3.42
C LYS A 175 -14.79 3.21 4.53
N ASP A 176 -13.65 3.88 4.55
CA ASP A 176 -13.30 4.94 5.49
C ASP A 176 -13.60 6.35 4.92
N TYR A 177 -14.52 6.45 3.97
CA TYR A 177 -14.91 7.73 3.37
C TYR A 177 -15.36 8.74 4.43
N ASP A 178 -16.18 8.31 5.39
CA ASP A 178 -16.69 9.18 6.46
C ASP A 178 -15.56 9.72 7.36
N LEU A 179 -14.49 8.93 7.56
CA LEU A 179 -13.31 9.38 8.29
C LEU A 179 -12.53 10.43 7.47
N LEU A 180 -12.40 10.25 6.15
CA LEU A 180 -11.80 11.27 5.29
C LEU A 180 -12.63 12.57 5.27
N CYS A 181 -13.96 12.48 5.28
CA CYS A 181 -14.84 13.65 5.40
C CYS A 181 -14.61 14.40 6.71
N GLN A 182 -14.53 13.69 7.83
CA GLN A 182 -14.21 14.30 9.13
C GLN A 182 -12.85 15.00 9.13
N ILE A 183 -11.83 14.42 8.47
CA ILE A 183 -10.51 15.05 8.31
C ILE A 183 -10.59 16.30 7.43
N GLN A 184 -11.36 16.25 6.34
CA GLN A 184 -11.58 17.40 5.46
C GLN A 184 -12.26 18.55 6.21
N ASP A 185 -13.29 18.24 7.01
CA ASP A 185 -14.00 19.20 7.85
C ASP A 185 -13.08 19.77 8.94
N TYR A 186 -12.25 18.92 9.57
CA TYR A 186 -11.28 19.31 10.59
C TYR A 186 -10.29 20.38 10.08
N PHE A 187 -9.67 20.16 8.93
CA PHE A 187 -8.74 21.11 8.34
C PHE A 187 -9.42 22.29 7.62
N GLY A 188 -10.73 22.18 7.34
CA GLY A 188 -11.49 23.16 6.57
C GLY A 188 -11.00 23.36 5.14
N THR A 189 -10.23 22.40 4.60
CA THR A 189 -9.58 22.49 3.29
C THR A 189 -9.29 21.10 2.72
N GLY A 190 -8.82 21.07 1.47
CA GLY A 190 -8.46 19.85 0.77
C GLY A 190 -9.61 19.24 -0.04
N LYS A 191 -9.28 18.19 -0.79
CA LYS A 191 -10.20 17.47 -1.66
C LYS A 191 -10.04 15.97 -1.47
N ILE A 192 -11.16 15.24 -1.47
CA ILE A 192 -11.17 13.78 -1.49
C ILE A 192 -11.38 13.33 -2.93
N THR A 193 -10.48 12.50 -3.43
CA THR A 193 -10.54 11.96 -4.80
C THR A 193 -10.31 10.46 -4.80
N LYS A 194 -10.85 9.77 -5.81
CA LYS A 194 -10.57 8.34 -6.03
C LYS A 194 -9.08 8.13 -6.33
N HIS A 195 -8.48 7.14 -5.69
CA HIS A 195 -7.09 6.74 -5.88
C HIS A 195 -7.05 5.22 -6.10
N GLY A 196 -6.96 4.77 -7.35
CA GLY A 196 -7.12 3.35 -7.68
C GLY A 196 -8.56 2.84 -7.48
N GLU A 197 -8.75 1.52 -7.43
CA GLU A 197 -10.08 0.91 -7.40
C GLU A 197 -10.74 0.89 -6.01
N THR A 198 -9.93 0.72 -4.96
CA THR A 198 -10.37 0.44 -3.59
C THR A 198 -10.05 1.56 -2.61
N THR A 199 -9.21 2.54 -2.97
CA THR A 199 -8.78 3.61 -2.05
C THR A 199 -9.25 4.99 -2.47
N LEU A 200 -9.34 5.87 -1.49
CA LEU A 200 -9.64 7.29 -1.61
C LEU A 200 -8.47 8.06 -1.02
N GLN A 201 -8.18 9.23 -1.58
CA GLN A 201 -7.09 10.08 -1.14
C GLN A 201 -7.63 11.47 -0.83
N TYR A 202 -7.50 11.87 0.44
CA TYR A 202 -7.62 13.25 0.87
C TYR A 202 -6.32 13.98 0.53
N THR A 203 -6.42 15.11 -0.17
CA THR A 203 -5.25 15.86 -0.65
C THR A 203 -5.39 17.36 -0.41
N VAL A 204 -4.34 17.99 0.12
CA VAL A 204 -4.20 19.45 0.24
C VAL A 204 -3.03 19.92 -0.61
N LYS A 205 -3.30 20.87 -1.52
CA LYS A 205 -2.33 21.42 -2.47
C LYS A 205 -2.25 22.94 -2.49
N SER A 206 -3.30 23.63 -2.03
CA SER A 206 -3.35 25.09 -2.03
C SER A 206 -2.46 25.64 -0.92
N LEU A 207 -1.76 26.75 -1.16
CA LEU A 207 -0.88 27.36 -0.16
C LEU A 207 -1.63 27.70 1.14
N LYS A 208 -2.81 28.31 1.04
CA LYS A 208 -3.68 28.57 2.21
C LYS A 208 -4.05 27.30 2.98
N GLY A 209 -4.33 26.21 2.27
CA GLY A 209 -4.64 24.93 2.91
C GLY A 209 -3.41 24.33 3.60
N LEU A 210 -2.24 24.43 2.96
CA LEU A 210 -0.97 23.97 3.51
C LEU A 210 -0.52 24.78 4.73
N GLU A 211 -0.90 26.06 4.84
CA GLU A 211 -0.70 26.85 6.08
C GLU A 211 -1.49 26.25 7.26
N SER A 212 -2.73 25.76 7.03
CA SER A 212 -3.50 25.03 8.05
C SER A 212 -2.79 23.73 8.46
N ILE A 213 -2.26 22.97 7.49
CA ILE A 213 -1.48 21.76 7.74
C ILE A 213 -0.21 22.06 8.56
N ILE A 214 0.54 23.10 8.20
CA ILE A 214 1.76 23.49 8.92
C ILE A 214 1.42 23.91 10.36
N SER A 215 0.41 24.75 10.54
CA SER A 215 -0.04 25.23 11.86
C SER A 215 -0.42 24.06 12.77
N HIS A 216 -1.12 23.06 12.24
CA HIS A 216 -1.45 21.84 12.97
C HIS A 216 -0.21 21.09 13.44
N PHE A 217 0.69 20.71 12.53
CA PHE A 217 1.85 19.87 12.87
C PHE A 217 2.99 20.62 13.58
N ASP A 218 2.97 21.96 13.62
CA ASP A 218 3.83 22.73 14.51
C ASP A 218 3.32 22.66 15.95
N LYS A 219 1.99 22.67 16.15
CA LYS A 219 1.36 22.60 17.48
C LYS A 219 1.24 21.17 18.01
N TYR A 220 0.94 20.22 17.14
CA TYR A 220 0.76 18.79 17.42
C TYR A 220 1.78 18.00 16.59
N PRO A 221 3.05 18.00 17.01
CA PRO A 221 4.13 17.45 16.21
C PRO A 221 4.08 15.93 16.09
N LEU A 222 4.43 15.45 14.89
CA LEU A 222 4.75 14.05 14.62
C LEU A 222 5.93 13.59 15.51
N LEU A 223 5.91 12.31 15.85
CA LEU A 223 6.85 11.59 16.70
C LEU A 223 7.72 10.59 15.92
N SER A 224 7.29 10.11 14.75
CA SER A 224 8.06 9.16 13.92
C SER A 224 9.10 9.87 13.04
N GLN A 225 9.87 9.10 12.28
CA GLN A 225 10.74 9.58 11.20
C GLN A 225 10.01 10.40 10.13
N LYS A 226 8.68 10.31 10.05
CA LYS A 226 7.84 11.18 9.20
C LYS A 226 7.90 12.65 9.62
N TRP A 227 8.23 12.94 10.89
CA TRP A 227 8.48 14.30 11.37
C TRP A 227 9.60 14.99 10.57
N ALA A 228 10.67 14.26 10.23
CA ALA A 228 11.76 14.79 9.42
C ALA A 228 11.28 15.14 8.00
N ASP A 229 10.42 14.31 7.39
CA ASP A 229 9.80 14.61 6.10
C ASP A 229 8.87 15.83 6.19
N TYR A 230 8.13 15.99 7.29
CA TYR A 230 7.32 17.18 7.55
C TYR A 230 8.16 18.46 7.66
N LYS A 231 9.30 18.43 8.37
CA LYS A 231 10.19 19.60 8.48
C LYS A 231 10.75 20.01 7.11
N LEU A 232 11.27 19.04 6.36
CA LEU A 232 11.73 19.27 4.98
C LEU A 232 10.60 19.79 4.07
N PHE A 233 9.38 19.25 4.23
CA PHE A 233 8.20 19.73 3.51
C PHE A 233 7.86 21.18 3.83
N LYS A 234 7.93 21.57 5.10
CA LYS A 234 7.72 22.95 5.56
C LYS A 234 8.74 23.91 4.94
N ASP A 235 10.01 23.52 4.90
CA ASP A 235 11.07 24.31 4.26
C ASP A 235 10.81 24.47 2.75
N GLY A 236 10.40 23.39 2.08
CA GLY A 236 9.99 23.45 0.68
C GLY A 236 8.79 24.38 0.44
N ILE A 237 7.79 24.38 1.32
CA ILE A 237 6.65 25.31 1.23
C ILE A 237 7.10 26.76 1.37
N LEU A 238 8.07 27.06 2.24
CA LEU A 238 8.60 28.42 2.40
C LEU A 238 9.21 28.93 1.09
N LEU A 239 10.02 28.12 0.41
CA LEU A 239 10.58 28.45 -0.92
C LEU A 239 9.49 28.64 -1.97
N ILE A 240 8.39 27.88 -1.87
CA ILE A 240 7.23 28.03 -2.76
C ILE A 240 6.50 29.35 -2.48
N LYS A 241 6.22 29.65 -1.21
CA LYS A 241 5.53 30.85 -0.76
C LYS A 241 6.27 32.13 -1.15
N ASN A 242 7.59 32.13 -1.02
CA ASN A 242 8.45 33.26 -1.38
C ASN A 242 8.75 33.34 -2.90
N LYS A 243 8.22 32.41 -3.70
CA LYS A 243 8.50 32.28 -5.14
C LYS A 243 9.97 32.03 -5.51
N GLU A 244 10.82 31.71 -4.54
CA GLU A 244 12.25 31.44 -4.74
C GLU A 244 12.49 30.22 -5.65
N HIS A 245 11.62 29.22 -5.55
CA HIS A 245 11.62 28.01 -6.39
C HIS A 245 11.54 28.26 -7.91
N LEU A 246 11.19 29.48 -8.35
CA LEU A 246 11.16 29.86 -9.77
C LEU A 246 12.55 30.24 -10.32
N SER A 247 13.51 30.52 -9.43
CA SER A 247 14.91 30.77 -9.79
C SER A 247 15.68 29.45 -9.92
N LYS A 248 16.80 29.46 -10.67
CA LYS A 248 17.68 28.29 -10.77
C LYS A 248 18.19 27.86 -9.39
N GLU A 249 18.60 28.81 -8.57
CA GLU A 249 19.11 28.54 -7.21
C GLU A 249 18.02 27.93 -6.31
N GLY A 250 16.83 28.54 -6.26
CA GLY A 250 15.73 28.02 -5.45
C GLY A 250 15.17 26.69 -5.95
N PHE A 251 15.20 26.44 -7.26
CA PHE A 251 14.90 25.12 -7.83
C PHE A 251 15.86 24.06 -7.30
N ILE A 252 17.17 24.32 -7.34
CA ILE A 252 18.21 23.42 -6.83
C ILE A 252 18.04 23.19 -5.32
N LYS A 253 17.81 24.26 -4.53
CA LYS A 253 17.52 24.14 -3.09
C LYS A 253 16.31 23.23 -2.82
N THR A 254 15.21 23.43 -3.55
CA THR A 254 14.00 22.61 -3.40
C THR A 254 14.26 21.15 -3.80
N LEU A 255 15.09 20.92 -4.83
CA LEU A 255 15.44 19.58 -5.28
C LEU A 255 16.34 18.85 -4.27
N SER A 256 17.30 19.55 -3.64
CA SER A 256 18.12 19.02 -2.53
C SER A 256 17.28 18.63 -1.31
N ILE A 257 16.23 19.40 -0.99
CA ILE A 257 15.24 19.03 0.03
C ILE A 257 14.51 17.75 -0.39
N LYS A 258 13.98 17.70 -1.62
CA LYS A 258 13.27 16.53 -2.16
C LYS A 258 14.13 15.27 -2.22
N ALA A 259 15.44 15.41 -2.43
CA ALA A 259 16.38 14.30 -2.43
C ALA A 259 16.50 13.60 -1.06
N THR A 260 16.14 14.31 0.02
CA THR A 260 16.21 13.81 1.40
C THR A 260 14.85 13.29 1.90
N MET A 261 13.76 13.74 1.27
CA MET A 261 12.39 13.39 1.65
C MET A 261 11.97 12.01 1.12
N ASN A 262 11.27 11.24 1.95
CA ASN A 262 10.66 9.95 1.60
C ASN A 262 11.68 9.01 0.91
N LEU A 263 11.42 8.64 -0.35
CA LEU A 263 12.28 7.78 -1.18
C LEU A 263 13.38 8.54 -1.95
N GLY A 264 13.53 9.85 -1.72
CA GLY A 264 14.50 10.69 -2.41
C GLY A 264 14.17 10.94 -3.88
N LEU A 265 15.19 11.17 -4.70
CA LEU A 265 15.04 11.41 -6.15
C LEU A 265 14.83 10.10 -6.91
N SER A 266 14.00 10.12 -7.96
CA SER A 266 13.97 9.01 -8.92
C SER A 266 15.27 8.96 -9.73
N ASP A 267 15.55 7.82 -10.36
CA ASP A 267 16.79 7.66 -11.14
C ASP A 267 16.85 8.62 -12.34
N GLU A 268 15.70 8.95 -12.93
CA GLU A 268 15.60 9.99 -13.96
C GLU A 268 16.05 11.37 -13.44
N PHE A 269 15.67 11.73 -12.20
CA PHE A 269 16.12 12.99 -11.58
C PHE A 269 17.61 12.95 -11.23
N LYS A 270 18.13 11.81 -10.75
CA LYS A 270 19.57 11.66 -10.47
C LYS A 270 20.41 11.80 -11.75
N LEU A 271 19.94 11.24 -12.87
CA LEU A 271 20.61 11.37 -14.16
C LEU A 271 20.55 12.81 -14.70
N SER A 272 19.41 13.48 -14.53
CA SER A 272 19.22 14.86 -15.00
C SER A 272 19.97 15.90 -14.14
N PHE A 273 20.23 15.57 -12.88
CA PHE A 273 20.85 16.46 -11.90
C PHE A 273 21.87 15.71 -11.02
N PRO A 274 23.00 15.24 -11.60
CA PRO A 274 23.96 14.38 -10.91
C PRO A 274 24.69 15.07 -9.75
N ASP A 275 24.85 16.40 -9.81
CA ASP A 275 25.58 17.18 -8.80
C ASP A 275 24.73 17.60 -7.59
N ILE A 276 23.47 17.14 -7.51
CA ILE A 276 22.59 17.50 -6.39
C ILE A 276 23.07 16.84 -5.11
N LYS A 277 23.44 17.68 -4.15
CA LYS A 277 23.73 17.26 -2.78
C LYS A 277 22.45 17.33 -1.95
N PRO A 278 21.98 16.20 -1.38
CA PRO A 278 20.85 16.20 -0.44
C PRO A 278 21.17 17.08 0.78
N VAL A 279 20.14 17.69 1.36
CA VAL A 279 20.27 18.37 2.65
C VAL A 279 20.40 17.35 3.78
N SER A 280 20.88 17.78 4.96
CA SER A 280 20.89 16.92 6.14
C SER A 280 19.46 16.59 6.57
N ARG A 281 19.14 15.31 6.78
CA ARG A 281 17.85 14.90 7.34
C ARG A 281 17.78 15.31 8.82
N PRO A 282 16.73 16.05 9.25
CA PRO A 282 16.55 16.38 10.66
C PRO A 282 16.45 15.13 11.54
N LEU A 283 17.11 15.14 12.68
CA LEU A 283 17.03 14.05 13.67
C LEU A 283 15.78 14.23 14.52
N VAL A 284 15.04 13.15 14.71
CA VAL A 284 13.88 13.12 15.61
C VAL A 284 14.38 13.17 17.05
N SER A 285 13.90 14.14 17.83
CA SER A 285 14.16 14.20 19.28
C SER A 285 13.11 13.41 20.04
N ASN A 286 13.54 12.57 20.98
CA ASN A 286 12.64 11.83 21.86
C ASN A 286 11.77 12.79 22.69
N LYS A 287 10.50 12.44 22.85
CA LYS A 287 9.52 13.16 23.70
C LYS A 287 8.95 12.18 24.69
N ASP A 288 8.73 12.61 25.92
CA ASP A 288 8.63 11.68 27.04
C ASP A 288 7.24 11.02 27.21
N ILE A 289 6.16 11.63 26.69
CA ILE A 289 4.80 11.09 26.87
C ILE A 289 3.98 11.25 25.59
N ILE A 290 3.37 10.14 25.15
CA ILE A 290 2.47 10.10 24.00
C ILE A 290 1.03 10.35 24.46
N ASP A 291 0.35 11.31 23.83
CA ASP A 291 -1.07 11.56 24.11
C ASP A 291 -1.95 10.34 23.75
N PRO A 292 -2.90 9.92 24.61
CA PRO A 292 -3.76 8.77 24.33
C PRO A 292 -4.57 8.87 23.03
N ASN A 293 -5.02 10.06 22.63
CA ASN A 293 -5.70 10.27 21.34
C ASN A 293 -4.75 10.03 20.17
N TRP A 294 -3.46 10.35 20.31
CA TRP A 294 -2.46 10.02 19.31
C TRP A 294 -2.33 8.51 19.12
N ILE A 295 -2.35 7.73 20.22
CA ILE A 295 -2.32 6.26 20.15
C ILE A 295 -3.57 5.73 19.45
N ALA A 296 -4.75 6.27 19.75
CA ALA A 296 -5.99 5.92 19.06
C ALA A 296 -5.95 6.25 17.56
N GLY A 297 -5.37 7.38 17.18
CA GLY A 297 -5.14 7.78 15.79
C GLY A 297 -4.21 6.81 15.07
N LEU A 298 -3.06 6.50 15.66
CA LEU A 298 -2.08 5.56 15.10
C LEU A 298 -2.69 4.17 14.95
N ALA A 299 -3.36 3.68 15.99
CA ALA A 299 -4.02 2.38 15.99
C ALA A 299 -5.17 2.31 14.96
N SER A 300 -5.84 3.43 14.68
CA SER A 300 -6.89 3.51 13.64
C SER A 300 -6.35 3.32 12.22
N GLY A 301 -5.08 3.65 11.96
CA GLY A 301 -4.39 3.31 10.71
C GLY A 301 -3.68 1.95 10.78
N ASP A 302 -2.65 1.86 11.61
CA ASP A 302 -1.70 0.74 11.63
C ASP A 302 -1.92 -0.30 12.73
N GLY A 303 -2.91 -0.10 13.60
CA GLY A 303 -3.28 -1.09 14.61
C GLY A 303 -3.96 -2.32 14.01
N CYS A 304 -3.85 -3.46 14.70
CA CYS A 304 -4.52 -4.70 14.35
C CYS A 304 -5.06 -5.40 15.60
N PHE A 305 -6.38 -5.59 15.62
CA PHE A 305 -7.12 -6.31 16.65
C PHE A 305 -7.35 -7.75 16.18
N HIS A 306 -6.52 -8.68 16.64
CA HIS A 306 -6.51 -10.05 16.14
C HIS A 306 -7.04 -11.05 17.17
N ILE A 307 -7.92 -11.95 16.70
CA ILE A 307 -8.41 -13.10 17.46
C ILE A 307 -7.79 -14.36 16.89
N SER A 308 -6.95 -15.05 17.67
CA SER A 308 -6.38 -16.34 17.32
C SER A 308 -7.14 -17.47 18.01
N ILE A 309 -7.42 -18.54 17.27
CA ILE A 309 -8.01 -19.77 17.79
C ILE A 309 -7.06 -20.89 17.35
N ARG A 310 -6.34 -21.47 18.31
CA ARG A 310 -5.31 -22.51 18.05
C ARG A 310 -5.70 -23.83 18.69
N ASN A 311 -5.21 -24.93 18.14
CA ASN A 311 -5.37 -26.25 18.78
C ASN A 311 -4.67 -26.23 20.13
N SER A 312 -5.31 -26.84 21.14
CA SER A 312 -4.75 -26.96 22.48
C SER A 312 -5.22 -28.25 23.12
N SER A 313 -4.28 -29.11 23.50
CA SER A 313 -4.58 -30.37 24.21
C SER A 313 -4.97 -30.15 25.68
N THR A 314 -4.69 -28.97 26.24
CA THR A 314 -4.91 -28.64 27.66
C THR A 314 -6.29 -28.05 27.96
N THR A 315 -7.08 -27.71 26.93
CA THR A 315 -8.42 -27.12 27.07
C THR A 315 -9.48 -28.17 26.79
N LYS A 316 -10.58 -28.17 27.56
CA LYS A 316 -11.70 -29.12 27.37
C LYS A 316 -12.29 -29.10 25.95
N THR A 317 -12.30 -27.93 25.31
CA THR A 317 -12.80 -27.72 23.95
C THR A 317 -11.79 -28.07 22.84
N GLY A 318 -10.58 -28.50 23.21
CA GLY A 318 -9.49 -28.74 22.27
C GLY A 318 -8.93 -27.48 21.58
N LYS A 319 -9.39 -26.28 21.96
CA LYS A 319 -9.02 -24.99 21.37
C LYS A 319 -8.67 -23.95 22.43
N ALA A 320 -7.58 -23.22 22.20
CA ALA A 320 -7.23 -22.03 22.96
C ALA A 320 -7.55 -20.76 22.16
N VAL A 321 -8.28 -19.83 22.77
CA VAL A 321 -8.55 -18.49 22.24
C VAL A 321 -7.49 -17.53 22.78
N VAL A 322 -6.88 -16.75 21.90
CA VAL A 322 -5.86 -15.75 22.26
C VAL A 322 -6.18 -14.44 21.54
N LEU A 323 -6.28 -13.36 22.30
CA LEU A 323 -6.35 -12.01 21.76
C LEU A 323 -4.92 -11.47 21.56
N LYS A 324 -4.68 -10.82 20.42
CA LYS A 324 -3.42 -10.13 20.11
C LYS A 324 -3.74 -8.76 19.54
N PHE A 325 -3.28 -7.71 20.20
CA PHE A 325 -3.19 -6.37 19.61
C PHE A 325 -1.77 -6.15 19.12
N HIS A 326 -1.62 -5.54 17.95
CA HIS A 326 -0.30 -5.09 17.50
C HIS A 326 -0.37 -3.86 16.61
N ILE A 327 0.70 -3.06 16.63
CA ILE A 327 0.98 -1.97 15.68
C ILE A 327 2.28 -2.35 14.97
N VAL A 328 2.33 -2.12 13.65
CA VAL A 328 3.50 -2.43 12.83
C VAL A 328 4.07 -1.15 12.24
N GLN A 329 5.38 -0.95 12.39
CA GLN A 329 6.10 0.13 11.74
C GLN A 329 7.41 -0.34 11.12
N HIS A 330 8.02 0.52 10.30
CA HIS A 330 9.37 0.28 9.83
C HIS A 330 10.35 0.35 11.00
N SER A 331 11.38 -0.48 10.99
CA SER A 331 12.45 -0.59 12.00
C SER A 331 13.22 0.70 12.29
N ARG A 332 13.03 1.75 11.47
CA ARG A 332 13.61 3.09 11.68
C ARG A 332 12.88 3.89 12.77
N ASP A 333 11.71 3.41 13.16
CA ASP A 333 10.84 3.98 14.18
C ASP A 333 10.83 3.08 15.43
N PHE A 334 11.95 2.37 15.69
CA PHE A 334 12.08 1.45 16.82
C PHE A 334 11.87 2.17 18.15
N GLU A 335 12.48 3.34 18.33
CA GLU A 335 12.37 4.14 19.54
C GLU A 335 10.92 4.57 19.79
N LEU A 336 10.16 4.89 18.74
CA LEU A 336 8.73 5.20 18.84
C LEU A 336 7.93 4.00 19.37
N MET A 337 8.28 2.79 18.91
CA MET A 337 7.61 1.58 19.37
C MET A 337 7.98 1.23 20.82
N GLU A 338 9.21 1.51 21.25
CA GLU A 338 9.59 1.40 22.67
C GLU A 338 8.82 2.40 23.55
N MET A 339 8.61 3.63 23.06
CA MET A 339 7.80 4.63 23.76
C MET A 339 6.34 4.19 23.95
N LEU A 340 5.78 3.35 23.07
CA LEU A 340 4.45 2.77 23.29
C LEU A 340 4.44 1.82 24.50
N ILE A 341 5.51 1.06 24.73
CA ILE A 341 5.62 0.17 25.89
C ILE A 341 5.68 0.98 27.18
N SER A 342 6.51 2.02 27.22
CA SER A 342 6.63 2.88 28.42
C SER A 342 5.32 3.62 28.70
N THR A 343 4.65 4.15 27.66
CA THR A 343 3.40 4.89 27.79
C THR A 343 2.24 3.99 28.24
N LEU A 344 2.10 2.80 27.65
CA LEU A 344 1.00 1.89 27.96
C LEU A 344 1.29 0.97 29.14
N GLY A 345 2.53 0.94 29.63
CA GLY A 345 2.98 0.06 30.72
C GLY A 345 2.74 -1.42 30.42
N CYS A 346 2.69 -1.83 29.15
CA CYS A 346 2.46 -3.20 28.72
C CYS A 346 2.98 -3.45 27.30
N GLY A 347 2.93 -4.72 26.89
CA GLY A 347 3.38 -5.15 25.57
C GLY A 347 4.87 -5.42 25.48
N ARG A 348 5.32 -5.74 24.27
CA ARG A 348 6.72 -6.02 23.94
C ARG A 348 7.01 -5.65 22.48
N ILE A 349 8.29 -5.54 22.15
CA ILE A 349 8.74 -5.42 20.76
C ILE A 349 9.04 -6.80 20.17
N GLU A 350 8.58 -7.03 18.93
CA GLU A 350 9.01 -8.14 18.08
C GLU A 350 9.65 -7.55 16.80
N LEU A 351 10.92 -7.89 16.54
CA LEU A 351 11.66 -7.44 15.36
C LEU A 351 11.60 -8.47 14.23
N LEU A 352 11.19 -8.03 13.04
CA LEU A 352 11.27 -8.81 11.80
C LEU A 352 12.34 -8.20 10.89
N LEU A 353 13.61 -8.51 11.18
CA LEU A 353 14.77 -7.94 10.50
C LEU A 353 14.75 -8.14 8.98
N LYS A 354 14.29 -9.31 8.50
CA LYS A 354 14.16 -9.59 7.06
C LYS A 354 13.18 -8.69 6.32
N GLN A 355 12.26 -8.03 7.03
CA GLN A 355 11.22 -7.19 6.48
C GLN A 355 11.39 -5.71 6.88
N SER A 356 12.52 -5.37 7.51
CA SER A 356 12.78 -4.04 8.08
C SER A 356 11.61 -3.53 8.95
N ALA A 357 10.94 -4.42 9.68
CA ALA A 357 9.71 -4.14 10.42
C ALA A 357 9.88 -4.36 11.92
N VAL A 358 9.21 -3.52 12.70
CA VAL A 358 9.12 -3.58 14.16
C VAL A 358 7.64 -3.67 14.57
N TYR A 359 7.33 -4.57 15.48
CA TYR A 359 5.99 -4.81 15.98
C TYR A 359 5.92 -4.46 17.46
N TYR A 360 5.01 -3.57 17.83
CA TYR A 360 4.55 -3.44 19.23
C TYR A 360 3.42 -4.44 19.41
N VAL A 361 3.52 -5.34 20.40
CA VAL A 361 2.61 -6.46 20.55
C VAL A 361 2.12 -6.61 21.99
N VAL A 362 0.80 -6.71 22.17
CA VAL A 362 0.15 -7.06 23.45
C VAL A 362 -0.63 -8.36 23.28
N VAL A 363 -0.25 -9.40 24.02
CA VAL A 363 -0.90 -10.73 24.01
C VAL A 363 -1.42 -11.14 25.40
N LYS A 364 -0.85 -10.59 26.47
CA LYS A 364 -1.26 -10.93 27.84
C LYS A 364 -2.70 -10.45 28.03
N PHE A 365 -3.62 -11.39 28.26
CA PHE A 365 -5.06 -11.08 28.38
C PHE A 365 -5.34 -10.01 29.43
N GLN A 366 -4.63 -10.05 30.57
CA GLN A 366 -4.73 -9.05 31.62
C GLN A 366 -4.46 -7.63 31.10
N ASP A 367 -3.34 -7.42 30.38
CA ASP A 367 -3.00 -6.10 29.83
C ASP A 367 -4.01 -5.67 28.75
N ILE A 368 -4.51 -6.61 27.95
CA ILE A 368 -5.56 -6.31 26.96
C ILE A 368 -6.83 -5.81 27.65
N PHE A 369 -7.28 -6.53 28.67
CA PHE A 369 -8.56 -6.27 29.32
C PHE A 369 -8.52 -5.04 30.23
N GLU A 370 -7.44 -4.85 30.98
CA GLU A 370 -7.33 -3.79 31.99
C GLU A 370 -6.69 -2.49 31.50
N LYS A 371 -5.98 -2.53 30.36
CA LYS A 371 -5.28 -1.35 29.82
C LYS A 371 -5.78 -0.97 28.44
N LEU A 372 -5.70 -1.88 27.47
CA LEU A 372 -6.05 -1.56 26.08
C LEU A 372 -7.54 -1.30 25.86
N ILE A 373 -8.42 -2.11 26.45
CA ILE A 373 -9.87 -1.89 26.34
C ILE A 373 -10.26 -0.55 26.97
N PRO A 374 -9.91 -0.24 28.24
CA PRO A 374 -10.20 1.07 28.83
C PRO A 374 -9.65 2.24 28.00
N LEU A 375 -8.41 2.12 27.49
CA LEU A 375 -7.82 3.13 26.61
C LEU A 375 -8.69 3.42 25.40
N PHE A 376 -9.12 2.40 24.66
CA PHE A 376 -9.90 2.60 23.43
C PHE A 376 -11.41 2.79 23.66
N GLU A 377 -11.89 2.63 24.89
CA GLU A 377 -13.20 3.13 25.32
C GLU A 377 -13.18 4.64 25.57
N GLU A 378 -12.13 5.13 26.23
CA GLU A 378 -11.95 6.56 26.51
C GLU A 378 -11.50 7.34 25.26
N TYR A 379 -10.63 6.73 24.44
CA TYR A 379 -10.05 7.30 23.23
C TYR A 379 -10.40 6.43 22.01
N PRO A 380 -11.57 6.64 21.37
CA PRO A 380 -12.12 5.69 20.43
C PRO A 380 -11.30 5.51 19.14
N ILE A 381 -11.13 4.25 18.74
CA ILE A 381 -10.72 3.89 17.37
C ILE A 381 -11.77 4.39 16.38
N LYS A 382 -11.33 4.96 15.25
CA LYS A 382 -12.23 5.44 14.18
C LYS A 382 -12.03 4.66 12.88
N GLY A 383 -12.93 4.91 11.93
CA GLY A 383 -12.96 4.21 10.66
C GLY A 383 -13.50 2.78 10.80
N ILE A 384 -13.37 2.00 9.75
CA ILE A 384 -13.87 0.63 9.67
C ILE A 384 -13.22 -0.28 10.71
N LYS A 385 -11.99 0.03 11.14
CA LYS A 385 -11.25 -0.70 12.18
C LYS A 385 -11.93 -0.58 13.55
N ALA A 386 -12.78 0.42 13.77
CA ALA A 386 -13.60 0.51 14.97
C ALA A 386 -14.51 -0.71 15.12
N LEU A 387 -15.00 -1.28 14.00
CA LEU A 387 -15.80 -2.51 14.03
C LEU A 387 -14.97 -3.72 14.49
N ASP A 388 -13.75 -3.84 13.99
CA ASP A 388 -12.82 -4.90 14.42
C ASP A 388 -12.50 -4.76 15.92
N TYR A 389 -12.31 -3.54 16.42
CA TYR A 389 -12.13 -3.28 17.86
C TYR A 389 -13.36 -3.69 18.67
N GLN A 390 -14.58 -3.37 18.22
CA GLN A 390 -15.81 -3.76 18.94
C GLN A 390 -15.95 -5.29 19.03
N ASP A 391 -15.65 -6.01 17.96
CA ASP A 391 -15.68 -7.47 17.96
C ASP A 391 -14.57 -8.07 18.84
N PHE A 392 -13.38 -7.47 18.82
CA PHE A 392 -12.28 -7.82 19.72
C PHE A 392 -12.67 -7.63 21.20
N LYS A 393 -13.30 -6.50 21.55
CA LYS A 393 -13.81 -6.21 22.90
C LYS A 393 -14.89 -7.21 23.33
N LYS A 394 -15.83 -7.57 22.45
CA LYS A 394 -16.85 -8.59 22.74
C LYS A 394 -16.18 -9.93 23.12
N VAL A 395 -15.19 -10.37 22.36
CA VAL A 395 -14.46 -11.61 22.69
C VAL A 395 -13.66 -11.47 23.98
N ALA A 396 -13.10 -10.31 24.26
CA ALA A 396 -12.43 -10.06 25.54
C ALA A 396 -13.39 -10.23 26.73
N ASN A 397 -14.63 -9.74 26.63
CA ASN A 397 -15.66 -9.95 27.66
C ASN A 397 -16.03 -11.43 27.81
N LEU A 398 -16.21 -12.17 26.70
CA LEU A 398 -16.43 -13.63 26.75
C LEU A 398 -15.25 -14.36 27.40
N MET A 399 -14.02 -13.86 27.21
CA MET A 399 -12.83 -14.42 27.83
C MET A 399 -12.77 -14.12 29.34
N TYR A 400 -13.13 -12.90 29.73
CA TYR A 400 -13.21 -12.47 31.12
C TYR A 400 -14.19 -13.33 31.92
N ASN A 401 -15.38 -13.57 31.36
CA ASN A 401 -16.42 -14.42 31.93
C ASN A 401 -16.12 -15.94 31.84
N LYS A 402 -14.94 -16.34 31.33
CA LYS A 402 -14.54 -17.73 31.09
C LYS A 402 -15.45 -18.51 30.11
N GLU A 403 -16.35 -17.84 29.39
CA GLU A 403 -17.25 -18.46 28.41
C GLU A 403 -16.50 -19.11 27.24
N HIS A 404 -15.34 -18.58 26.87
CA HIS A 404 -14.46 -19.18 25.85
C HIS A 404 -14.00 -20.63 26.15
N LEU A 405 -14.22 -21.13 27.37
CA LEU A 405 -13.92 -22.50 27.78
C LEU A 405 -15.08 -23.48 27.55
N THR A 406 -16.24 -23.01 27.07
CA THR A 406 -17.39 -23.83 26.70
C THR A 406 -17.52 -23.97 25.19
N GLU A 407 -18.16 -25.04 24.70
CA GLU A 407 -18.41 -25.22 23.26
C GLU A 407 -19.32 -24.13 22.68
N GLU A 408 -20.31 -23.68 23.47
CA GLU A 408 -21.21 -22.59 23.07
C GLU A 408 -20.45 -21.28 22.93
N GLY A 409 -19.65 -20.90 23.94
CA GLY A 409 -18.86 -19.67 23.92
C GLY A 409 -17.79 -19.70 22.81
N LEU A 410 -17.14 -20.84 22.61
CA LEU A 410 -16.20 -21.02 21.49
C LEU A 410 -16.89 -20.88 20.13
N SER A 411 -18.11 -21.40 19.98
CA SER A 411 -18.90 -21.25 18.75
C SER A 411 -19.28 -19.80 18.48
N LYS A 412 -19.68 -19.05 19.51
CA LYS A 412 -19.90 -17.59 19.43
C LYS A 412 -18.63 -16.86 18.99
N ILE A 413 -17.47 -17.18 19.57
CA ILE A 413 -16.18 -16.56 19.22
C ILE A 413 -15.79 -16.86 17.77
N LYS A 414 -16.00 -18.09 17.28
CA LYS A 414 -15.75 -18.46 15.87
C LYS A 414 -16.60 -17.63 14.92
N LEU A 415 -17.89 -17.41 15.24
CA LEU A 415 -18.79 -16.59 14.45
C LEU A 415 -18.38 -15.12 14.44
N ILE A 416 -17.98 -14.56 15.59
CA ILE A 416 -17.45 -13.19 15.66
C ILE A 416 -16.20 -13.09 14.78
N LYS A 417 -15.24 -14.01 14.95
CA LYS A 417 -14.00 -14.04 14.19
C LYS A 417 -14.22 -14.17 12.67
N SER A 418 -15.22 -14.92 12.20
CA SER A 418 -15.50 -15.03 10.77
C SER A 418 -16.06 -13.74 10.17
N ASN A 419 -16.67 -12.89 10.99
CA ASN A 419 -17.18 -11.59 10.59
C ASN A 419 -16.10 -10.49 10.66
N MET A 420 -15.09 -10.68 11.52
CA MET A 420 -13.89 -9.85 11.54
C MET A 420 -13.09 -10.04 10.25
N GLY A 421 -12.84 -8.95 9.53
CA GLY A 421 -11.84 -8.97 8.48
C GLY A 421 -12.23 -9.62 7.15
N ALA A 422 -13.42 -9.33 6.59
CA ALA A 422 -13.62 -9.29 5.12
C ALA A 422 -12.74 -8.22 4.41
N LEU A 423 -11.63 -7.81 5.03
CA LEU A 423 -10.66 -6.76 4.67
C LEU A 423 -9.19 -7.15 4.98
N LEU A 424 -8.92 -8.30 5.62
CA LEU A 424 -7.54 -8.74 5.96
C LEU A 424 -6.73 -9.28 4.77
N LEU A 425 -7.31 -9.35 3.57
CA LEU A 425 -6.64 -9.88 2.37
C LEU A 425 -5.74 -8.88 1.63
N PHE A 426 -5.65 -7.60 2.05
CA PHE A 426 -5.03 -6.54 1.26
C PHE A 426 -3.77 -5.87 1.82
N ARG A 427 -3.12 -6.44 2.86
CA ARG A 427 -1.79 -5.97 3.32
C ARG A 427 -0.71 -7.06 3.21
N LYS A 428 -0.70 -7.79 2.08
CA LYS A 428 0.50 -8.47 1.62
C LYS A 428 1.05 -7.70 0.42
N PHE A 429 2.36 -7.46 0.49
CA PHE A 429 3.24 -6.72 -0.44
C PHE A 429 3.41 -5.25 -0.12
#